data_AF-A0A4Y9UZV7-F1
#
_entry.id   AF-A0A4Y9UZV7-F1
#
_cell.length_a   1.000
_cell.length_b   1.000
_cell.length_c   1.000
_cell.angle_alpha   90.00
_cell.angle_beta   90.00
_cell.angle_gamma   90.00
#
_symmetry.space_group_name_H-M   'P 1'
#
loop_
_entity.id
_entity.type
_entity.pdbx_description
1 polymer ?
#
loop_
_entity_poly.entity_id
_entity_poly.type
_entity_poly.pdbx_seq_one_letter_code
_entity_poly.pdbx_strand_id
1 'polypeptide(L)'
;MIKATLSNVKVIYAASGIGVGAGAAVHLSNSVVSSNSVAGIAISGGGINIDATTISFNTIGVKQVGGSVDLSNNDLSPLCRLAFRRFA
;
A
#
# COMPACT_ATOMS: atom_id res chain seq x y z
N MET A 1 4.21 -16.08 -6.82
CA MET A 1 4.86 -15.39 -7.96
C MET A 1 4.49 -13.91 -7.90
N ILE A 2 5.47 -13.01 -7.78
CA ILE A 2 5.26 -11.55 -7.89
C ILE A 2 5.04 -11.23 -9.37
N LYS A 3 4.01 -10.42 -9.67
CA LYS A 3 3.68 -9.99 -11.04
C LYS A 3 4.17 -8.58 -11.36
N ALA A 4 4.42 -7.75 -10.35
CA ALA A 4 4.98 -6.41 -10.51
C ALA A 4 5.88 -6.03 -9.34
N THR A 5 7.01 -5.37 -9.63
CA THR A 5 7.93 -4.83 -8.63
C THR A 5 8.05 -3.33 -8.83
N LEU A 6 7.87 -2.59 -7.74
CA LEU A 6 8.03 -1.15 -7.67
C LEU A 6 9.09 -0.88 -6.59
N SER A 7 10.24 -0.34 -7.00
CA SER A 7 11.36 -0.07 -6.08
C SER A 7 11.89 1.34 -6.31
N ASN A 8 12.22 2.05 -5.22
CA ASN A 8 12.72 3.43 -5.29
C ASN A 8 11.77 4.39 -6.01
N VAL A 9 10.46 4.20 -5.84
CA VAL A 9 9.44 5.04 -6.48
C VAL A 9 8.80 6.01 -5.49
N LYS A 10 8.24 7.10 -6.02
CA LYS A 10 7.43 8.05 -5.26
C LYS A 10 6.01 8.09 -5.83
N VAL A 11 5.04 7.76 -5.00
CA VAL A 11 3.61 7.78 -5.34
C VAL A 11 2.93 8.85 -4.49
N ILE A 12 2.78 10.04 -5.07
CA ILE A 12 2.38 11.24 -4.34
C ILE A 12 1.27 12.02 -5.05
N TYR A 13 0.43 12.69 -4.25
CA TYR A 13 -0.64 13.59 -4.74
C TYR A 13 -1.67 12.95 -5.68
N ALA A 14 -1.88 11.64 -5.58
CA ALA A 14 -2.92 10.94 -6.34
C ALA A 14 -4.23 10.84 -5.54
N ALA A 15 -5.33 10.54 -6.24
CA ALA A 15 -6.57 10.13 -5.57
C ALA A 15 -6.38 8.79 -4.85
N SER A 16 -5.89 7.78 -5.57
CA SER A 16 -5.47 6.49 -5.01
C SER A 16 -4.09 6.16 -5.56
N GLY A 17 -3.11 5.92 -4.68
CA GLY A 17 -1.71 5.73 -5.07
C GLY A 17 -1.48 4.40 -5.80
N ILE A 18 -1.49 3.29 -5.06
CA ILE A 18 -1.26 1.94 -5.60
C ILE A 18 -2.54 1.12 -5.47
N GLY A 19 -3.05 0.60 -6.60
CA GLY A 19 -4.19 -0.32 -6.65
C GLY A 19 -3.77 -1.76 -6.88
N VAL A 20 -4.24 -2.68 -6.04
CA VAL A 20 -3.94 -4.12 -6.12
C VAL A 20 -5.22 -4.91 -6.33
N GLY A 21 -5.45 -5.30 -7.59
CA GLY A 21 -6.62 -6.06 -8.03
C GLY A 21 -6.56 -7.56 -7.76
N ALA A 22 -7.64 -8.27 -8.07
CA ALA A 22 -7.73 -9.73 -7.95
C ALA A 22 -6.63 -10.44 -8.76
N GLY A 23 -5.96 -11.40 -8.13
CA GLY A 23 -4.88 -12.15 -8.76
C GLY A 23 -3.59 -11.35 -9.01
N ALA A 24 -3.51 -10.10 -8.55
CA ALA A 24 -2.27 -9.32 -8.57
C ALA A 24 -1.34 -9.76 -7.43
N ALA A 25 -0.05 -9.63 -7.67
CA ALA A 25 0.99 -9.84 -6.66
C ALA A 25 2.04 -8.74 -6.83
N VAL A 26 2.11 -7.82 -5.89
CA VAL A 26 2.95 -6.61 -5.97
C VAL A 26 4.02 -6.64 -4.89
N HIS A 27 5.23 -6.23 -5.25
CA HIS A 27 6.31 -5.96 -4.29
C HIS A 27 6.67 -4.49 -4.36
N LEU A 28 6.56 -3.79 -3.25
CA LEU A 28 6.85 -2.36 -3.12
C LEU A 28 7.98 -2.16 -2.10
N SER A 29 9.15 -1.72 -2.57
CA SER A 29 10.33 -1.58 -1.73
C SER A 29 10.95 -0.19 -1.80
N ASN A 30 11.59 0.26 -0.71
CA ASN A 30 12.41 1.48 -0.68
C ASN A 30 11.71 2.71 -1.26
N SER A 31 10.40 2.83 -1.03
CA SER A 31 9.56 3.78 -1.75
C SER A 31 8.90 4.79 -0.81
N VAL A 32 8.26 5.80 -1.39
CA VAL A 32 7.45 6.78 -0.65
C VAL A 32 6.05 6.79 -1.23
N VAL A 33 5.04 6.57 -0.39
CA VAL A 33 3.62 6.67 -0.73
C VAL A 33 3.00 7.72 0.17
N SER A 34 2.79 8.94 -0.34
CA SER A 34 2.36 10.04 0.53
C SER A 34 1.40 11.04 -0.09
N SER A 35 0.66 11.75 0.75
CA SER A 35 -0.21 12.86 0.31
C SER A 35 -1.28 12.45 -0.70
N ASN A 36 -1.76 11.20 -0.65
CA ASN A 36 -2.86 10.72 -1.48
C ASN A 36 -4.21 10.94 -0.80
N SER A 37 -5.22 11.42 -1.57
CA SER A 37 -6.46 11.97 -1.00
C SER A 37 -7.50 10.93 -0.60
N VAL A 38 -7.45 9.70 -1.13
CA VAL A 38 -8.36 8.59 -0.74
C VAL A 38 -7.59 7.48 -0.03
N ALA A 39 -6.58 6.90 -0.71
CA ALA A 39 -5.74 5.86 -0.13
C ALA A 39 -4.33 5.90 -0.72
N GLY A 40 -3.31 5.66 0.11
CA GLY A 40 -1.96 5.40 -0.37
C GLY A 40 -1.90 4.08 -1.14
N ILE A 41 -2.41 3.02 -0.51
CA ILE A 41 -2.44 1.67 -1.09
C ILE A 41 -3.83 1.08 -0.89
N ALA A 42 -4.46 0.62 -1.97
CA ALA A 42 -5.80 0.03 -1.98
C ALA A 42 -5.75 -1.41 -2.53
N ILE A 43 -6.14 -2.38 -1.72
CA ILE A 43 -6.13 -3.80 -2.07
C ILE A 43 -7.57 -4.33 -2.13
N SER A 44 -7.98 -4.89 -3.27
CA SER A 44 -9.32 -5.46 -3.44
C SER A 44 -9.35 -6.99 -3.51
N GLY A 45 -8.27 -7.66 -3.90
CA GLY A 45 -8.25 -9.14 -3.99
C GLY A 45 -6.92 -9.80 -4.37
N GLY A 46 -5.82 -9.05 -4.34
CA GLY A 46 -4.47 -9.55 -4.63
C GLY A 46 -3.56 -9.50 -3.40
N GLY A 47 -2.29 -9.85 -3.58
CA GLY A 47 -1.28 -9.75 -2.53
C GLY A 47 -0.36 -8.57 -2.76
N ILE A 48 0.02 -7.87 -1.69
CA ILE A 48 1.12 -6.91 -1.73
C ILE A 48 2.07 -7.13 -0.55
N ASN A 49 3.36 -7.16 -0.87
CA ASN A 49 4.44 -7.13 0.09
C ASN A 49 5.08 -5.75 0.03
N ILE A 50 5.17 -5.09 1.18
CA ILE A 50 5.70 -3.74 1.28
C ILE A 50 6.84 -3.74 2.29
N ASP A 51 8.01 -3.32 1.83
CA ASP A 51 9.22 -3.26 2.64
C ASP A 51 9.94 -1.91 2.52
N ALA A 52 10.59 -1.49 3.60
CA ALA A 52 11.44 -0.30 3.63
C ALA A 52 10.79 0.96 3.01
N THR A 53 9.47 1.10 3.14
CA THR A 53 8.67 2.13 2.46
C THR A 53 8.06 3.08 3.50
N THR A 54 8.10 4.37 3.19
CA THR A 54 7.41 5.40 3.98
C THR A 54 5.99 5.56 3.44
N ILE A 55 4.99 5.37 4.30
CA ILE A 55 3.57 5.61 3.98
C ILE A 55 3.06 6.68 4.93
N SER A 56 2.80 7.88 4.42
CA SER A 56 2.52 9.05 5.28
C SER A 56 1.55 10.04 4.64
N PHE A 57 0.85 10.83 5.46
CA PHE A 57 -0.04 11.91 4.98
C PHE A 57 -1.10 11.46 3.96
N ASN A 58 -1.55 10.19 4.02
CA ASN A 58 -2.66 9.70 3.21
C ASN A 58 -3.93 9.67 4.06
N THR A 59 -5.11 9.92 3.47
CA THR A 59 -6.39 9.77 4.19
C THR A 59 -6.53 8.37 4.81
N ILE A 60 -6.17 7.35 4.03
CA ILE A 60 -5.93 5.98 4.48
C ILE A 60 -4.57 5.56 3.93
N GLY A 61 -3.65 5.12 4.77
CA GLY A 61 -2.34 4.63 4.30
C GLY A 61 -2.49 3.34 3.52
N VAL A 62 -3.09 2.33 4.15
CA VAL A 62 -3.37 1.03 3.53
C VAL A 62 -4.83 0.65 3.76
N LYS A 63 -5.59 0.52 2.67
CA LYS A 63 -6.99 0.09 2.64
C LYS A 63 -7.09 -1.32 2.06
N GLN A 64 -7.22 -2.31 2.93
CA GLN A 64 -7.40 -3.71 2.50
C GLN A 64 -8.88 -4.09 2.58
N VAL A 65 -9.48 -4.30 1.42
CA VAL A 65 -10.85 -4.79 1.28
C VAL A 65 -10.87 -6.30 1.05
N GLY A 66 -9.81 -6.87 0.48
CA GLY A 66 -9.62 -8.29 0.18
C GLY A 66 -8.14 -8.61 -0.05
N GLY A 67 -7.80 -9.88 -0.25
CA GLY A 67 -6.42 -10.31 -0.51
C GLY A 67 -5.51 -10.25 0.73
N SER A 68 -4.20 -10.14 0.52
CA SER A 68 -3.19 -10.12 1.59
C SER A 68 -2.31 -8.87 1.55
N VAL A 69 -1.88 -8.44 2.74
CA VAL A 69 -0.94 -7.33 2.91
C VAL A 69 0.13 -7.81 3.88
N ASP A 70 1.39 -7.71 3.47
CA ASP A 70 2.55 -7.88 4.33
C ASP A 70 3.30 -6.54 4.44
N LEU A 71 3.54 -6.10 5.67
CA LEU A 71 4.23 -4.85 5.99
C LEU A 71 5.44 -5.18 6.86
N SER A 72 6.65 -4.95 6.33
CA SER A 72 7.88 -5.12 7.07
C SER A 72 8.77 -3.88 6.97
N ASN A 73 9.40 -3.45 8.06
CA ASN A 73 10.37 -2.34 8.06
C ASN A 73 9.85 -1.03 7.45
N ASN A 74 8.55 -0.77 7.54
CA ASN A 74 7.93 0.43 6.98
C ASN A 74 7.81 1.53 8.03
N ASP A 75 7.93 2.78 7.58
CA ASP A 75 7.61 3.95 8.39
C ASP A 75 6.17 4.38 8.10
N LEU A 76 5.30 4.31 9.10
CA LEU A 76 3.88 4.63 9.03
C LEU A 76 3.52 5.89 9.82
N SER A 77 4.42 6.88 9.87
CA SER A 77 4.25 8.11 10.66
C SER A 77 3.79 9.32 9.83
N PRO A 78 3.32 10.42 10.46
CA PRO A 78 2.45 10.47 11.63
C PRO A 78 0.95 10.39 11.28
N LEU A 79 0.60 10.25 9.99
CA LEU A 79 -0.79 10.28 9.49
C LEU A 79 -1.04 9.11 8.52
N CYS A 80 -0.77 7.89 8.97
CA CYS A 80 -1.05 6.68 8.22
C CYS A 80 -2.13 5.86 8.94
N ARG A 81 -3.40 6.02 8.52
CA ARG A 81 -4.48 5.14 8.99
C ARG A 81 -4.40 3.79 8.28
N LEU A 82 -4.24 2.71 9.03
CA LEU A 82 -4.39 1.35 8.52
C LEU A 82 -5.85 0.90 8.64
N ALA A 83 -6.44 0.45 7.54
CA ALA A 83 -7.79 -0.08 7.50
C ALA A 83 -7.77 -1.49 6.92
N PHE A 84 -7.53 -2.47 7.79
CA PHE A 84 -7.56 -3.88 7.45
C PHE A 84 -8.93 -4.48 7.75
N ARG A 85 -9.55 -5.14 6.77
CA ARG A 85 -10.70 -6.00 7.05
C ARG A 85 -10.20 -7.33 7.62
N ARG A 86 -10.60 -7.65 8.84
CA ARG A 86 -10.41 -8.98 9.43
C ARG A 86 -11.40 -9.92 8.77
N PHE A 87 -10.91 -10.81 7.91
CA PHE A 87 -11.72 -11.95 7.45
C PHE A 87 -11.75 -12.98 8.58
N ALA A 88 -12.95 -13.25 9.08
CA ALA A 88 -13.25 -14.41 9.92
C ALA A 88 -13.66 -15.58 9.03
#